data_AF-A0AAV8X480-F1
#
_entry.id   AF-A0AAV8X480-F1
#
_cell.length_a   1.000
_cell.length_b   1.000
_cell.length_c   1.000
_cell.angle_alpha   90.00
_cell.angle_beta   90.00
_cell.angle_gamma   90.00
#
_symmetry.space_group_name_H-M   'P 1'
#
loop_
_entity.id
_entity.type
_entity.pdbx_description
1 polymer ?
#
loop_
_entity_poly.entity_id
_entity_poly.type
_entity_poly.pdbx_seq_one_letter_code
_entity_poly.pdbx_strand_id
1 'polypeptide(L)'
;MNAEILNVLEQPIFDSAIVNFEKRTHDPYSSKNLNNNDEIHISIQQQDTYTAPYFSVLYIRGRLCRAADGMPSQTATLDRMGVLLLFSEIRYVMNAETVDKSRNPGLTALMKGYASFNQNECMSLENAGWSPDPHFFDANVFLNSESYPYDNLKIDFSKNFYVTLYDMYAQFQSSYYQKENEPYLTTYTFKHLAPLVVVDCSCQKEVLKNGAVDIRLEINTKQNIPKDTAAYCLIIHDKIIRYTPLTSLVRTY
;
A
#
# COMPACT_ATOMS: atom_id res chain seq x y z
N MET A 1 -51.98 -19.74 -11.16
CA MET A 1 -50.64 -20.16 -10.72
C MET A 1 -49.78 -20.27 -11.96
N ASN A 2 -49.02 -19.22 -12.29
CA ASN A 2 -48.02 -19.32 -13.35
C ASN A 2 -46.80 -20.00 -12.75
N ALA A 3 -46.38 -21.11 -13.34
CA ALA A 3 -45.14 -21.76 -12.96
C ALA A 3 -43.97 -20.89 -13.44
N GLU A 4 -43.09 -20.48 -12.53
CA GLU A 4 -41.79 -19.93 -12.89
C GLU A 4 -40.95 -21.05 -13.52
N ILE A 5 -40.87 -21.04 -14.84
CA ILE A 5 -40.04 -21.98 -15.61
C ILE A 5 -38.61 -21.44 -15.58
N LEU A 6 -37.69 -22.18 -14.95
CA LEU A 6 -36.27 -21.87 -14.91
C LEU A 6 -35.68 -21.82 -16.33
N ASN A 7 -35.27 -20.64 -16.79
CA ASN A 7 -34.63 -20.46 -18.09
C ASN A 7 -33.10 -20.58 -17.98
N VAL A 8 -32.59 -21.78 -18.26
CA VAL A 8 -31.16 -22.11 -18.16
C VAL A 8 -30.29 -21.40 -19.22
N LEU A 9 -30.90 -20.72 -20.19
CA LEU A 9 -30.22 -19.96 -21.24
C LEU A 9 -30.20 -18.45 -20.97
N GLU A 10 -30.81 -18.00 -19.87
CA GLU A 10 -30.77 -16.60 -19.47
C GLU A 10 -29.34 -16.18 -19.16
N GLN A 11 -28.91 -15.06 -19.74
CA GLN A 11 -27.59 -14.52 -19.42
C GLN A 11 -27.58 -14.08 -17.96
N PRO A 12 -26.53 -14.40 -17.18
CA PRO A 12 -26.44 -13.97 -15.80
C PRO A 12 -26.49 -12.43 -15.73
N ILE A 13 -27.50 -11.92 -15.04
CA ILE A 13 -27.59 -10.49 -14.73
C ILE A 13 -26.64 -10.22 -13.57
N PHE A 14 -25.55 -9.52 -13.85
CA PHE A 14 -24.61 -9.06 -12.82
C PHE A 14 -25.04 -7.67 -12.36
N ASP A 15 -25.79 -7.61 -11.26
CA ASP A 15 -26.05 -6.34 -10.59
C ASP A 15 -24.80 -5.93 -9.81
N SER A 16 -24.17 -4.85 -10.27
CA SER A 16 -22.99 -4.24 -9.64
C SER A 16 -23.35 -2.97 -8.86
N ALA A 17 -24.65 -2.68 -8.70
CA ALA A 17 -25.09 -1.49 -8.00
C ALA A 17 -24.78 -1.62 -6.51
N ILE A 18 -23.96 -0.69 -5.99
CA ILE A 18 -23.78 -0.52 -4.56
C ILE A 18 -25.13 -0.05 -4.00
N VAL A 19 -25.81 -0.93 -3.26
CA VAL A 19 -27.16 -0.67 -2.73
C VAL A 19 -27.12 0.30 -1.55
N ASN A 20 -26.02 0.34 -0.78
CA ASN A 20 -25.94 1.16 0.42
C ASN A 20 -24.49 1.42 0.88
N PHE A 21 -24.23 2.58 1.49
CA PHE A 21 -22.99 2.89 2.21
C PHE A 21 -23.28 3.01 3.70
N GLU A 22 -22.63 2.18 4.51
CA GLU A 22 -22.79 2.20 5.96
C GLU A 22 -21.55 2.79 6.64
N LYS A 23 -21.74 3.85 7.43
CA LYS A 23 -20.70 4.39 8.31
C LYS A 23 -20.95 3.92 9.74
N ARG A 24 -20.00 3.15 10.30
CA ARG A 24 -20.04 2.74 11.71
C ARG A 24 -19.02 3.52 12.52
N THR A 25 -19.46 4.02 13.68
CA THR A 25 -18.56 4.63 14.66
C THR A 25 -18.14 3.56 15.65
N HIS A 26 -16.85 3.50 15.96
CA HIS A 26 -16.30 2.57 16.94
C HIS A 26 -15.63 3.36 18.05
N ASP A 27 -16.10 3.16 19.28
CA ASP A 27 -15.49 3.71 20.48
C ASP A 27 -14.64 2.62 21.18
N PRO A 28 -13.54 2.98 21.87
CA PRO A 28 -12.71 2.01 22.60
C PRO A 28 -13.52 1.22 23.65
N TYR A 29 -13.36 -0.10 23.67
CA TYR A 29 -14.16 -1.03 24.50
C TYR A 29 -13.99 -0.85 26.02
N SER A 30 -12.80 -0.51 26.51
CA SER A 30 -12.56 -0.34 27.95
C SER A 30 -11.57 0.78 28.21
N SER A 31 -12.04 1.82 28.89
CA SER A 31 -11.39 3.12 29.10
C SER A 31 -11.38 4.00 27.84
N LYS A 32 -11.60 5.32 28.01
CA LYS A 32 -11.58 6.31 26.92
C LYS A 32 -10.21 6.48 26.25
N ASN A 33 -9.25 5.60 26.56
CA ASN A 33 -7.85 5.70 26.17
C ASN A 33 -7.42 4.41 25.46
N LEU A 34 -6.58 4.57 24.46
CA LEU A 34 -5.84 3.49 23.81
C LEU A 34 -4.38 3.63 24.24
N ASN A 35 -3.81 2.57 24.79
CA ASN A 35 -2.41 2.49 25.19
C ASN A 35 -1.57 1.79 24.11
N ASN A 36 -0.24 1.86 24.28
CA ASN A 36 0.67 1.14 23.39
C ASN A 36 0.41 -0.37 23.46
N ASN A 37 0.33 -0.99 22.28
CA ASN A 37 0.00 -2.41 22.07
C ASN A 37 -1.48 -2.80 22.28
N ASP A 38 -2.37 -1.83 22.54
CA ASP A 38 -3.79 -2.12 22.51
C ASP A 38 -4.25 -2.43 21.08
N GLU A 39 -5.10 -3.44 20.94
CA GLU A 39 -5.66 -3.84 19.65
C GLU A 39 -7.07 -3.28 19.47
N ILE A 40 -7.32 -2.63 18.33
CA ILE A 40 -8.64 -2.10 17.98
C ILE A 40 -9.35 -3.11 17.10
N HIS A 41 -10.42 -3.71 17.60
CA HIS A 41 -11.23 -4.69 16.88
C HIS A 41 -12.56 -4.08 16.43
N ILE A 42 -12.68 -3.77 15.14
CA ILE A 42 -13.94 -3.31 14.55
C ILE A 42 -14.69 -4.51 13.97
N SER A 43 -15.53 -5.16 14.78
CA SER A 43 -16.35 -6.28 14.33
C SER A 43 -17.61 -5.81 13.61
N ILE A 44 -17.76 -6.20 12.35
CA ILE A 44 -18.96 -5.97 11.54
C ILE A 44 -19.64 -7.31 11.32
N GLN A 45 -20.81 -7.47 11.92
CA GLN A 45 -21.70 -8.61 11.66
C GLN A 45 -22.90 -8.08 10.87
N GLN A 46 -23.15 -8.69 9.71
CA GLN A 46 -24.30 -8.43 8.86
C GLN A 46 -24.80 -9.77 8.31
N GLN A 47 -26.11 -9.91 8.21
CA GLN A 47 -26.78 -11.05 7.59
C GLN A 47 -27.40 -10.57 6.27
N ASP A 48 -27.45 -11.45 5.27
CA ASP A 48 -28.14 -11.23 3.99
C ASP A 48 -27.63 -10.04 3.14
N THR A 49 -26.41 -9.55 3.38
CA THR A 49 -25.79 -8.45 2.62
C THR A 49 -24.38 -8.82 2.15
N TYR A 50 -24.06 -8.52 0.89
CA TYR A 50 -22.71 -8.67 0.35
C TYR A 50 -21.90 -7.39 0.58
N THR A 51 -20.85 -7.48 1.37
CA THR A 51 -19.91 -6.37 1.55
C THR A 51 -18.95 -6.30 0.37
N ALA A 52 -18.70 -5.10 -0.16
CA ALA A 52 -17.68 -4.83 -1.18
C ALA A 52 -16.38 -4.37 -0.48
N PRO A 53 -15.41 -5.27 -0.21
CA PRO A 53 -14.26 -4.92 0.64
C PRO A 53 -13.34 -3.91 -0.03
N TYR A 54 -13.23 -3.97 -1.37
CA TYR A 54 -12.37 -3.07 -2.15
C TYR A 54 -12.75 -1.59 -2.04
N PHE A 55 -13.97 -1.28 -1.58
CA PHE A 55 -14.47 0.08 -1.40
C PHE A 55 -14.58 0.50 0.08
N SER A 56 -14.05 -0.32 1.00
CA SER A 56 -14.07 -0.03 2.43
C SER A 56 -12.99 0.99 2.80
N VAL A 57 -13.33 1.98 3.64
CA VAL A 57 -12.41 3.05 4.06
C VAL A 57 -12.36 3.13 5.59
N LEU A 58 -11.15 3.25 6.14
CA LEU A 58 -10.95 3.55 7.56
C LEU A 58 -10.88 5.08 7.77
N TYR A 59 -11.81 5.63 8.52
CA TYR A 59 -11.83 7.04 8.88
C TYR A 59 -11.40 7.25 10.33
N ILE A 60 -10.23 7.86 10.51
CA ILE A 60 -9.65 8.15 11.84
C ILE A 60 -9.82 9.64 12.14
N ARG A 61 -10.34 9.95 13.33
CA ARG A 61 -10.51 11.33 13.81
C ARG A 61 -9.84 11.50 15.17
N GLY A 62 -9.06 12.57 15.32
CA GLY A 62 -8.39 12.92 16.57
C GLY A 62 -8.23 14.43 16.74
N ARG A 63 -7.69 14.84 17.90
CA ARG A 63 -7.27 16.23 18.18
C ARG A 63 -5.77 16.25 18.44
N LEU A 64 -5.04 17.13 17.74
CA LEU A 64 -3.63 17.39 18.02
C LEU A 64 -3.53 18.43 19.14
N CYS A 65 -3.04 18.01 20.29
CA CYS A 65 -2.93 18.86 21.48
C CYS A 65 -1.46 19.10 21.86
N ARG A 66 -1.17 20.28 22.41
CA ARG A 66 0.17 20.58 22.95
C ARG A 66 0.39 19.79 24.23
N ALA A 67 1.60 19.25 24.42
CA ALA A 67 1.94 18.47 25.60
C ALA A 67 1.87 19.27 26.91
N ALA A 68 2.13 20.59 26.86
CA ALA A 68 2.20 21.43 28.05
C ALA A 68 0.84 21.68 28.72
N ASP A 69 -0.24 21.80 27.93
CA ASP A 69 -1.54 22.24 28.44
C ASP A 69 -2.75 21.48 27.88
N GLY A 70 -2.53 20.51 26.98
CA GLY A 70 -3.60 19.71 26.39
C GLY A 70 -4.53 20.49 25.46
N MET A 71 -4.22 21.75 25.16
CA MET A 71 -5.03 22.58 24.27
C MET A 71 -4.74 22.24 22.80
N PRO A 72 -5.74 22.34 21.90
CA PRO A 72 -5.54 22.12 20.48
C PRO A 72 -4.41 23.01 19.94
N SER A 73 -3.45 22.40 19.25
CA SER A 73 -2.39 23.13 18.59
C SER A 73 -2.90 23.74 17.29
N GLN A 74 -2.66 25.03 17.08
CA GLN A 74 -3.00 25.72 15.83
C GLN A 74 -1.91 25.59 14.76
N THR A 75 -0.72 25.12 15.14
CA THR A 75 0.45 25.02 14.27
C THR A 75 1.02 23.60 14.18
N ALA A 76 0.38 22.62 14.82
CA ALA A 76 0.84 21.24 14.73
C ALA A 76 0.58 20.70 13.32
N THR A 77 1.63 20.20 12.70
CA THR A 77 1.56 19.45 11.45
C THR A 77 1.82 17.98 11.75
N LEU A 78 1.19 17.11 10.96
CA LEU A 78 1.59 15.72 10.87
C LEU A 78 2.80 15.64 9.93
N ASP A 79 3.66 14.66 10.13
CA ASP A 79 4.75 14.36 9.23
C ASP A 79 4.66 12.90 8.81
N ARG A 80 5.04 12.62 7.57
CA ARG A 80 5.14 11.28 6.96
C ARG A 80 3.97 10.35 7.28
N MET A 81 2.75 10.68 6.84
CA MET A 81 1.56 9.84 7.11
C MET A 81 1.35 9.59 8.62
N GLY A 82 1.54 10.63 9.45
CA GLY A 82 1.74 10.51 10.89
C GLY A 82 0.68 9.72 11.66
N VAL A 83 -0.59 9.72 11.22
CA VAL A 83 -1.64 8.89 11.81
C VAL A 83 -1.42 7.41 11.54
N LEU A 84 -0.99 7.04 10.33
CA LEU A 84 -0.72 5.64 9.96
C LEU A 84 0.55 5.09 10.63
N LEU A 85 1.49 5.96 11.02
CA LEU A 85 2.67 5.56 11.82
C LEU A 85 2.32 5.14 13.25
N LEU A 86 1.10 5.44 13.73
CA LEU A 86 0.63 4.96 15.04
C LEU A 86 0.33 3.46 15.05
N PHE A 87 0.10 2.86 13.88
CA PHE A 87 -0.25 1.45 13.76
C PHE A 87 0.97 0.62 13.38
N SER A 88 1.21 -0.46 14.11
CA SER A 88 2.23 -1.46 13.76
C SER A 88 1.70 -2.45 12.70
N GLU A 89 0.40 -2.72 12.71
CA GLU A 89 -0.25 -3.63 11.77
C GLU A 89 -1.72 -3.24 11.58
N ILE A 90 -2.22 -3.31 10.35
CA ILE A 90 -3.65 -3.27 10.03
C ILE A 90 -3.99 -4.56 9.28
N ARG A 91 -5.07 -5.20 9.69
CA ARG A 91 -5.53 -6.47 9.13
C ARG A 91 -7.01 -6.41 8.80
N TYR A 92 -7.36 -6.81 7.60
CA TYR A 92 -8.73 -7.06 7.19
C TYR A 92 -9.01 -8.57 7.24
N VAL A 93 -9.97 -8.95 8.08
CA VAL A 93 -10.32 -10.35 8.34
C VAL A 93 -11.78 -10.57 7.94
N MET A 94 -12.04 -11.64 7.20
CA MET A 94 -13.38 -12.07 6.79
C MET A 94 -13.57 -13.53 7.19
N ASN A 95 -14.61 -13.84 7.96
CA ASN A 95 -14.91 -15.20 8.44
C ASN A 95 -13.70 -15.91 9.06
N ALA A 96 -12.98 -15.20 9.93
CA ALA A 96 -11.74 -15.63 10.59
C ALA A 96 -10.51 -15.82 9.68
N GLU A 97 -10.66 -15.65 8.37
CA GLU A 97 -9.55 -15.68 7.41
C GLU A 97 -9.00 -14.28 7.14
N THR A 98 -7.67 -14.16 7.11
CA THR A 98 -7.03 -12.88 6.78
C THR A 98 -7.11 -12.64 5.28
N VAL A 99 -7.89 -11.64 4.89
CA VAL A 99 -8.05 -11.22 3.51
C VAL A 99 -6.88 -10.34 3.09
N ASP A 100 -6.58 -9.31 3.88
CA ASP A 100 -5.44 -8.43 3.64
C ASP A 100 -4.75 -8.05 4.94
N LYS A 101 -3.46 -7.77 4.87
CA LYS A 101 -2.62 -7.45 6.01
C LYS A 101 -1.47 -6.56 5.58
N SER A 102 -1.35 -5.40 6.22
CA SER A 102 -0.22 -4.50 6.07
C SER A 102 0.50 -4.32 7.40
N ARG A 103 1.79 -4.66 7.43
CA ARG A 103 2.70 -4.33 8.54
C ARG A 103 3.30 -2.95 8.31
N ASN A 104 3.45 -2.17 9.37
CA ASN A 104 3.91 -0.79 9.35
C ASN A 104 3.20 0.04 8.27
N PRO A 105 1.85 0.14 8.31
CA PRO A 105 1.06 0.82 7.28
C PRO A 105 1.52 2.24 6.98
N GLY A 106 2.06 2.98 7.97
CA GLY A 106 2.66 4.29 7.72
C GLY A 106 3.84 4.25 6.75
N LEU A 107 4.85 3.40 7.01
CA LEU A 107 6.01 3.23 6.12
C LEU A 107 5.60 2.66 4.76
N THR A 108 4.71 1.68 4.75
CA THR A 108 4.18 1.09 3.52
C THR A 108 3.46 2.12 2.65
N ALA A 109 2.56 2.92 3.23
CA ALA A 109 1.86 3.99 2.52
C ALA A 109 2.83 5.07 2.03
N LEU A 110 3.89 5.36 2.80
CA LEU A 110 4.93 6.31 2.40
C LEU A 110 5.67 5.85 1.16
N MET A 111 6.24 4.65 1.21
CA MET A 111 7.00 4.10 0.09
C MET A 111 6.15 3.94 -1.15
N LYS A 112 4.90 3.48 -1.00
CA LYS A 112 3.95 3.37 -2.10
C LYS A 112 3.62 4.74 -2.69
N GLY A 113 3.31 5.71 -1.83
CA GLY A 113 2.98 7.08 -2.24
C GLY A 113 4.09 7.74 -3.05
N TYR A 114 5.35 7.53 -2.67
CA TYR A 114 6.50 8.06 -3.41
C TYR A 114 6.60 7.48 -4.81
N ALA A 115 6.19 6.22 -4.99
CA ALA A 115 6.18 5.55 -6.28
C ALA A 115 4.94 5.90 -7.12
N SER A 116 3.80 6.20 -6.50
CA SER A 116 2.49 6.16 -7.16
C SER A 116 1.72 7.47 -7.26
N PHE A 117 2.01 8.44 -6.41
CA PHE A 117 1.23 9.67 -6.40
C PHE A 117 1.62 10.60 -7.54
N ASN A 118 0.63 11.35 -8.03
CA ASN A 118 0.83 12.51 -8.89
C ASN A 118 0.83 13.81 -8.08
N GLN A 119 1.09 14.95 -8.74
CA GLN A 119 1.12 16.26 -8.10
C GLN A 119 -0.16 16.60 -7.34
N ASN A 120 -1.33 16.33 -7.92
CA ASN A 120 -2.62 16.68 -7.33
C ASN A 120 -2.95 15.82 -6.10
N GLU A 121 -2.63 14.52 -6.17
CA GLU A 121 -2.75 13.58 -5.06
C GLU A 121 -1.82 13.98 -3.90
N CYS A 122 -0.57 14.34 -4.19
CA CYS A 122 0.37 14.83 -3.18
C CYS A 122 -0.15 16.10 -2.47
N MET A 123 -0.64 17.08 -3.23
CA MET A 123 -1.21 18.31 -2.67
C MET A 123 -2.45 18.03 -1.80
N SER A 124 -3.27 17.06 -2.21
CA SER A 124 -4.47 16.67 -1.45
C SER A 124 -4.16 15.98 -0.13
N LEU A 125 -2.95 15.44 0.03
CA LEU A 125 -2.50 14.67 1.19
C LEU A 125 -1.62 15.48 2.17
N GLU A 126 -1.43 16.78 1.95
CA GLU A 126 -0.65 17.65 2.84
C GLU A 126 -1.19 17.59 4.29
N ASN A 127 -2.52 17.53 4.45
CA ASN A 127 -3.20 17.41 5.74
C ASN A 127 -2.90 16.09 6.49
N ALA A 128 -2.52 15.03 5.78
CA ALA A 128 -2.10 13.75 6.34
C ALA A 128 -0.61 13.75 6.71
N GLY A 129 0.06 14.90 6.58
CA GLY A 129 1.49 15.06 6.80
C GLY A 129 2.33 14.52 5.66
N TRP A 130 1.78 14.44 4.45
CA TRP A 130 2.58 14.12 3.28
C TRP A 130 3.52 15.28 2.97
N SER A 131 4.80 15.12 3.30
CA SER A 131 5.87 16.04 2.92
C SER A 131 6.91 15.26 2.12
N PRO A 132 7.03 15.52 0.80
CA PRO A 132 7.99 14.85 -0.03
C PRO A 132 9.39 15.44 0.19
N ASP A 133 10.09 14.94 1.22
CA ASP A 133 11.52 15.17 1.43
C ASP A 133 12.25 13.84 1.27
N PRO A 134 12.84 13.59 0.11
CA PRO A 134 13.49 12.30 -0.16
C PRO A 134 15.00 12.33 0.05
N HIS A 135 15.56 11.18 0.48
CA HIS A 135 16.99 10.85 0.47
C HIS A 135 17.17 9.32 0.31
N PHE A 136 17.44 8.76 -0.88
CA PHE A 136 17.71 7.31 -1.05
C PHE A 136 18.72 7.00 -2.17
N PHE A 137 19.15 5.74 -2.33
CA PHE A 137 20.22 5.28 -3.24
C PHE A 137 19.88 3.95 -3.97
N ASP A 138 20.69 3.59 -4.96
CA ASP A 138 20.60 2.45 -5.89
C ASP A 138 20.48 1.05 -5.24
N ALA A 139 19.78 0.10 -5.88
CA ALA A 139 19.50 -1.25 -5.37
C ALA A 139 19.25 -2.27 -6.49
N ASN A 140 19.67 -3.52 -6.30
CA ASN A 140 19.27 -4.67 -7.13
C ASN A 140 18.42 -5.65 -6.32
N VAL A 141 17.47 -6.32 -6.98
CA VAL A 141 16.59 -7.32 -6.37
C VAL A 141 16.93 -8.69 -6.96
N PHE A 142 17.10 -9.69 -6.09
CA PHE A 142 17.25 -11.08 -6.47
C PHE A 142 16.04 -11.87 -5.98
N LEU A 143 15.44 -12.67 -6.87
CA LEU A 143 14.43 -13.66 -6.54
C LEU A 143 15.06 -15.05 -6.70
N ASN A 144 15.28 -15.73 -5.58
CA ASN A 144 16.15 -16.90 -5.49
C ASN A 144 17.53 -16.60 -6.10
N SER A 145 17.92 -17.30 -7.17
CA SER A 145 19.20 -17.12 -7.86
C SER A 145 19.13 -16.17 -9.07
N GLU A 146 17.95 -15.61 -9.39
CA GLU A 146 17.75 -14.76 -10.56
C GLU A 146 17.75 -13.28 -10.16
N SER A 147 18.45 -12.45 -10.93
CA SER A 147 18.54 -11.00 -10.71
C SER A 147 17.50 -10.24 -11.52
N TYR A 148 16.87 -9.27 -10.90
CA TYR A 148 15.96 -8.31 -11.51
C TYR A 148 16.42 -6.88 -11.17
N PRO A 149 16.66 -6.04 -12.19
CA PRO A 149 16.73 -6.37 -13.61
C PRO A 149 17.90 -7.34 -13.94
N TYR A 150 17.79 -8.06 -15.05
CA TYR A 150 18.81 -9.03 -15.50
C TYR A 150 20.14 -8.34 -15.86
N ASP A 151 20.03 -7.17 -16.49
CA ASP A 151 21.17 -6.35 -16.83
C ASP A 151 21.54 -5.43 -15.67
N ASN A 152 22.84 -5.25 -15.47
CA ASN A 152 23.33 -4.22 -14.59
C ASN A 152 22.86 -2.85 -15.11
N LEU A 153 22.12 -2.12 -14.30
CA LEU A 153 21.56 -0.80 -14.63
C LEU A 153 22.64 0.26 -14.92
N LYS A 154 23.92 -0.02 -14.61
CA LYS A 154 25.09 0.85 -14.86
C LYS A 154 24.86 2.30 -14.41
N ILE A 155 24.30 2.45 -13.22
CA ILE A 155 23.81 3.73 -12.73
C ILE A 155 24.98 4.67 -12.39
N ASP A 156 24.91 5.88 -12.95
CA ASP A 156 25.87 6.94 -12.69
C ASP A 156 25.17 8.31 -12.76
N PHE A 157 24.70 8.79 -11.61
CA PHE A 157 24.08 10.12 -11.47
C PHE A 157 25.00 11.26 -11.90
N SER A 158 26.32 11.12 -11.77
CA SER A 158 27.29 12.13 -12.18
C SER A 158 27.37 12.24 -13.71
N LYS A 159 27.17 11.12 -14.42
CA LYS A 159 27.13 11.06 -15.89
C LYS A 159 25.73 11.15 -16.48
N ASN A 160 24.72 11.43 -15.65
CA ASN A 160 23.30 11.39 -16.01
C ASN A 160 22.78 10.01 -16.48
N PHE A 161 23.47 8.92 -16.12
CA PHE A 161 23.02 7.56 -16.36
C PHE A 161 22.09 7.10 -15.24
N TYR A 162 20.92 7.76 -15.14
CA TYR A 162 19.83 7.41 -14.20
C TYR A 162 18.46 7.37 -14.89
N VAL A 163 18.43 7.57 -16.22
CA VAL A 163 17.19 7.62 -17.01
C VAL A 163 16.40 6.32 -16.88
N THR A 164 17.07 5.17 -16.86
CA THR A 164 16.44 3.87 -16.67
C THR A 164 15.74 3.77 -15.30
N LEU A 165 16.34 4.29 -14.23
CA LEU A 165 15.70 4.32 -12.91
C LEU A 165 14.45 5.20 -12.91
N TYR A 166 14.53 6.36 -13.56
CA TYR A 166 13.38 7.26 -13.69
C TYR A 166 12.25 6.62 -14.50
N ASP A 167 12.58 5.91 -15.58
CA ASP A 167 11.61 5.21 -16.42
C ASP A 167 10.91 4.08 -15.64
N MET A 168 11.67 3.27 -14.90
CA MET A 168 11.13 2.23 -14.01
C MET A 168 10.19 2.83 -12.94
N TYR A 169 10.57 3.95 -12.34
CA TYR A 169 9.72 4.70 -11.41
C TYR A 169 8.44 5.22 -12.07
N ALA A 170 8.56 5.89 -13.22
CA ALA A 170 7.43 6.51 -13.91
C ALA A 170 6.41 5.47 -14.40
N GLN A 171 6.89 4.29 -14.82
CA GLN A 171 6.04 3.19 -15.29
C GLN A 171 5.28 2.48 -14.17
N PHE A 172 5.67 2.66 -12.91
CA PHE A 172 5.02 2.00 -11.78
C PHE A 172 3.51 2.27 -11.73
N GLN A 173 3.11 3.53 -11.94
CA GLN A 173 1.70 3.92 -11.93
C GLN A 173 0.89 3.15 -12.98
N SER A 174 1.38 3.07 -14.21
CA SER A 174 0.71 2.33 -15.27
C SER A 174 0.74 0.82 -15.03
N SER A 175 1.87 0.24 -14.64
CA SER A 175 1.99 -1.22 -14.41
C SER A 175 1.08 -1.68 -13.27
N TYR A 176 1.08 -0.98 -12.13
CA TYR A 176 0.37 -1.43 -10.94
C TYR A 176 -1.09 -0.96 -10.87
N TYR A 177 -1.38 0.30 -11.21
CA TYR A 177 -2.74 0.87 -11.11
C TYR A 177 -3.51 0.88 -12.44
N GLN A 178 -2.87 0.48 -13.55
CA GLN A 178 -3.47 0.53 -14.88
C GLN A 178 -3.96 1.94 -15.26
N LYS A 179 -3.28 2.98 -14.77
CA LYS A 179 -3.57 4.40 -15.06
C LYS A 179 -2.51 5.02 -15.98
N GLU A 180 -2.80 6.19 -16.52
CA GLU A 180 -1.79 6.96 -17.26
C GLU A 180 -0.63 7.40 -16.34
N ASN A 181 0.57 7.50 -16.91
CA ASN A 181 1.77 7.85 -16.16
C ASN A 181 1.79 9.36 -15.86
N GLU A 182 1.55 9.72 -14.60
CA GLU A 182 1.65 11.07 -14.08
C GLU A 182 2.60 11.09 -12.87
N PRO A 183 3.91 10.84 -13.05
CA PRO A 183 4.85 10.78 -11.94
C PRO A 183 4.93 12.14 -11.22
N TYR A 184 4.88 12.10 -9.88
CA TYR A 184 5.05 13.29 -9.04
C TYR A 184 6.45 13.92 -9.19
N LEU A 185 7.49 13.10 -9.07
CA LEU A 185 8.87 13.55 -9.21
C LEU A 185 9.20 13.85 -10.68
N THR A 186 9.63 15.06 -10.96
CA THR A 186 10.30 15.42 -12.22
C THR A 186 11.65 14.72 -12.34
N THR A 187 12.22 14.64 -13.55
CA THR A 187 13.57 14.09 -13.76
C THR A 187 14.65 14.83 -12.97
N TYR A 188 14.52 16.14 -12.76
CA TYR A 188 15.44 16.94 -11.95
C TYR A 188 15.32 16.59 -10.46
N THR A 189 14.09 16.61 -9.92
CA THR A 189 13.87 16.30 -8.49
C THR A 189 14.17 14.84 -8.16
N PHE A 190 13.86 13.91 -9.05
CA PHE A 190 14.25 12.49 -8.93
C PHE A 190 15.77 12.33 -8.81
N LYS A 191 16.53 12.99 -9.70
CA LYS A 191 18.01 12.92 -9.68
C LYS A 191 18.62 13.44 -8.37
N HIS A 192 18.09 14.54 -7.86
CA HIS A 192 18.71 15.28 -6.75
C HIS A 192 18.20 14.90 -5.37
N LEU A 193 17.01 14.29 -5.28
CA LEU A 193 16.34 14.06 -4.01
C LEU A 193 15.99 12.58 -3.78
N ALA A 194 15.42 11.87 -4.78
CA ALA A 194 14.95 10.49 -4.61
C ALA A 194 15.20 9.62 -5.83
N PRO A 195 16.34 8.93 -5.95
CA PRO A 195 16.37 7.75 -6.77
C PRO A 195 15.62 6.64 -6.03
N LEU A 196 14.30 6.60 -6.24
CA LEU A 196 13.49 5.43 -5.91
C LEU A 196 13.83 4.34 -6.92
N VAL A 197 14.19 3.15 -6.43
CA VAL A 197 14.37 1.98 -7.29
C VAL A 197 13.10 1.15 -7.24
N VAL A 198 12.31 1.25 -8.31
CA VAL A 198 11.17 0.36 -8.53
C VAL A 198 11.66 -0.78 -9.41
N VAL A 199 11.52 -2.02 -8.94
CA VAL A 199 11.82 -3.20 -9.76
C VAL A 199 10.53 -3.96 -10.00
N ASP A 200 10.08 -3.98 -11.25
CA ASP A 200 8.92 -4.76 -11.66
C ASP A 200 9.32 -6.22 -11.89
N CYS A 201 8.85 -7.09 -10.99
CA CYS A 201 9.06 -8.54 -11.06
C CYS A 201 7.82 -9.30 -11.60
N SER A 202 6.84 -8.62 -12.21
CA SER A 202 5.64 -9.26 -12.76
C SER A 202 5.95 -10.33 -13.82
N CYS A 203 7.04 -10.14 -14.58
CA CYS A 203 7.56 -11.09 -15.57
C CYS A 203 8.51 -12.15 -14.97
N GLN A 204 8.39 -12.46 -13.68
CA GLN A 204 9.19 -13.48 -13.02
C GLN A 204 8.90 -14.90 -13.54
N LYS A 205 9.88 -15.81 -13.43
CA LYS A 205 9.75 -17.19 -13.94
C LYS A 205 8.64 -17.96 -13.22
N GLU A 206 7.85 -18.74 -13.96
CA GLU A 206 6.75 -19.53 -13.37
C GLU A 206 7.21 -20.56 -12.33
N VAL A 207 8.46 -21.01 -12.40
CA VAL A 207 9.06 -21.95 -11.44
C VAL A 207 8.98 -21.41 -10.00
N LEU A 208 8.97 -20.08 -9.82
CA LEU A 208 8.86 -19.44 -8.51
C LEU A 208 7.48 -19.63 -7.87
N LYS A 209 6.44 -20.01 -8.63
CA LYS A 209 5.09 -20.23 -8.11
C LYS A 209 4.96 -21.51 -7.27
N ASN A 210 5.86 -22.49 -7.46
CA ASN A 210 5.73 -23.85 -6.90
C ASN A 210 6.67 -24.14 -5.71
N GLY A 211 7.18 -23.11 -5.03
CA GLY A 211 8.09 -23.29 -3.90
C GLY A 211 8.25 -22.02 -3.05
N ALA A 212 9.08 -22.11 -2.01
CA ALA A 212 9.47 -20.94 -1.25
C ALA A 212 10.29 -19.99 -2.14
N VAL A 213 9.98 -18.70 -2.09
CA VAL A 213 10.73 -17.64 -2.79
C VAL A 213 11.58 -16.91 -1.76
N ASP A 214 12.89 -17.01 -1.90
CA ASP A 214 13.87 -16.18 -1.20
C ASP A 214 14.01 -14.86 -1.95
N ILE A 215 13.82 -13.74 -1.25
CA ILE A 215 13.96 -12.39 -1.81
C ILE A 215 15.18 -11.75 -1.17
N ARG A 216 16.19 -11.47 -1.99
CA ARG A 216 17.45 -10.87 -1.53
C ARG A 216 17.66 -9.53 -2.21
N LEU A 217 17.93 -8.50 -1.42
CA LEU A 217 18.26 -7.16 -1.90
C LEU A 217 19.77 -6.96 -1.77
N GLU A 218 20.44 -6.58 -2.85
CA GLU A 218 21.86 -6.20 -2.81
C GLU A 218 22.01 -4.73 -3.19
N ILE A 219 22.62 -3.97 -2.28
CA ILE A 219 22.87 -2.54 -2.42
C ILE A 219 24.37 -2.32 -2.36
N ASN A 220 24.92 -1.69 -3.40
CA ASN A 220 26.34 -1.34 -3.48
C ASN A 220 26.50 0.17 -3.42
N THR A 221 27.19 0.69 -2.40
CA THR A 221 27.44 2.13 -2.27
C THR A 221 28.87 2.49 -2.64
N LYS A 222 29.05 3.65 -3.29
CA LYS A 222 30.37 4.21 -3.62
C LYS A 222 31.02 4.95 -2.45
N GLN A 223 30.24 5.27 -1.41
CA GLN A 223 30.66 6.03 -0.24
C GLN A 223 30.10 5.39 1.03
N ASN A 224 30.71 5.73 2.17
CA ASN A 224 30.25 5.28 3.47
C ASN A 224 28.85 5.84 3.76
N ILE A 225 27.94 4.97 4.19
CA ILE A 225 26.63 5.37 4.68
C ILE A 225 26.82 5.94 6.10
N PRO A 226 26.25 7.11 6.43
CA PRO A 226 26.32 7.68 7.77
C PRO A 226 25.79 6.72 8.86
N LYS A 227 26.32 6.87 10.08
CA LYS A 227 25.84 6.11 11.23
C LYS A 227 24.33 6.38 11.44
N ASP A 228 23.62 5.36 11.90
CA ASP A 228 22.17 5.40 12.20
C ASP A 228 21.26 5.59 10.98
N THR A 229 21.77 5.30 9.77
CA THR A 229 20.95 5.21 8.56
C THR A 229 20.22 3.87 8.48
N ALA A 230 18.90 3.91 8.28
CA ALA A 230 18.07 2.72 8.07
C ALA A 230 17.64 2.60 6.60
N ALA A 231 17.67 1.38 6.07
CA ALA A 231 17.13 1.06 4.76
C ALA A 231 15.74 0.44 4.90
N TYR A 232 14.82 0.84 4.02
CA TYR A 232 13.46 0.30 3.95
C TYR A 232 13.20 -0.23 2.55
N CYS A 233 12.47 -1.33 2.46
CA CYS A 233 12.01 -1.91 1.20
C CYS A 233 10.51 -2.22 1.32
N LEU A 234 9.76 -1.94 0.24
CA LEU A 234 8.38 -2.33 0.09
C LEU A 234 8.30 -3.43 -0.97
N ILE A 235 7.82 -4.61 -0.56
CA ILE A 235 7.56 -5.73 -1.46
C ILE A 235 6.04 -5.82 -1.66
N ILE A 236 5.61 -5.70 -2.91
CA ILE A 236 4.21 -5.79 -3.30
C ILE A 236 4.00 -7.14 -3.98
N HIS A 237 3.01 -7.88 -3.52
CA HIS A 237 2.59 -9.14 -4.11
C HIS A 237 1.07 -9.15 -4.22
N ASP A 238 0.54 -9.91 -5.17
CA ASP A 238 -0.88 -10.14 -5.31
C ASP A 238 -1.27 -11.49 -4.68
N LYS A 239 -2.51 -11.60 -4.22
CA LYS A 239 -3.09 -12.79 -3.62
C LYS A 239 -4.54 -12.90 -4.06
N ILE A 240 -4.89 -14.01 -4.71
CA ILE A 240 -6.26 -14.22 -5.16
C ILE A 240 -7.06 -14.84 -4.02
N ILE A 241 -8.08 -14.11 -3.55
CA ILE A 241 -9.00 -14.61 -2.54
C ILE A 241 -10.39 -14.75 -3.16
N ARG A 242 -10.92 -15.97 -3.13
CA ARG A 242 -12.29 -16.28 -3.58
C ARG A 242 -13.19 -16.36 -2.36
N TYR A 243 -14.13 -15.42 -2.26
CA TYR A 243 -15.26 -15.54 -1.37
C TYR A 243 -16.41 -16.25 -2.10
N THR A 244 -16.93 -17.32 -1.51
CA THR A 244 -18.12 -18.03 -2.01
C THR A 244 -19.31 -17.57 -1.19
N PRO A 245 -20.20 -16.72 -1.73
CA PRO A 245 -21.18 -16.04 -0.89
C PRO A 245 -22.22 -16.99 -0.28
N LEU A 246 -22.62 -18.04 -1.02
CA LEU A 246 -23.62 -19.00 -0.59
C LEU A 246 -23.20 -19.86 0.61
N THR A 247 -21.90 -20.12 0.73
CA THR A 247 -21.32 -20.96 1.80
C THR A 247 -20.51 -20.15 2.79
N SER A 248 -20.40 -18.83 2.58
CA SER A 248 -19.53 -17.92 3.31
C SER A 248 -18.06 -18.38 3.36
N LEU A 249 -17.64 -19.23 2.41
CA LEU A 249 -16.32 -19.83 2.40
C LEU A 249 -15.30 -18.87 1.77
N VAL A 250 -14.24 -18.56 2.50
CA VAL A 250 -13.09 -17.80 2.00
C VAL A 250 -11.99 -18.78 1.61
N ARG A 251 -11.52 -18.71 0.37
CA ARG A 251 -10.38 -19.51 -0.11
C ARG A 251 -9.27 -18.60 -0.61
N THR A 252 -8.06 -18.87 -0.17
CA THR A 252 -6.82 -18.27 -0.69
C THR A 252 -6.25 -19.17 -1.78
N TYR A 253 -5.78 -18.58 -2.88
CA TYR A 253 -5.02 -19.24 -3.94
C TYR A 253 -3.66 -18.57 -4.10
#